data_AF-A0A942J871-F1
#
_entry.id   AF-A0A942J871-F1
#
_cell.length_a   1.000
_cell.length_b   1.000
_cell.length_c   1.000
_cell.angle_alpha   90.00
_cell.angle_beta   90.00
_cell.angle_gamma   90.00
#
_symmetry.space_group_name_H-M   'P 1'
#
loop_
_entity.id
_entity.type
_entity.pdbx_description
1 polymer ?
#
loop_
_entity_poly.entity_id
_entity_poly.type
_entity_poly.pdbx_seq_one_letter_code
_entity_poly.pdbx_strand_id
1 'polypeptide(L)' 'ELLSELNFQLYSKKWVFVTIQNLAVEKTDSDYHLEIELFGQTFHPEIHNMKEEIKAITYHQVKIERIGNLYKTLIVFDV' A
#
# COMPACT_ATOMS: atom_id res chain seq x y z
N GLU A 1 5.78 -1.35 5.49
CA GLU A 1 5.74 0.12 5.58
C GLU A 1 4.85 0.76 4.50
N LEU A 2 5.04 0.44 3.21
CA LEU A 2 4.24 1.03 2.11
C LEU A 2 2.73 1.14 2.38
N LEU A 3 2.08 0.04 2.74
CA LEU A 3 0.64 0.07 2.95
C LEU A 3 0.24 1.00 4.11
N SER A 4 1.05 1.05 5.17
CA SER A 4 0.82 1.92 6.32
C SER A 4 0.90 3.38 5.92
N GLU A 5 1.84 3.73 5.04
CA GLU A 5 1.95 5.07 4.45
C GLU A 5 0.73 5.39 3.57
N LEU A 6 0.29 4.46 2.71
CA LEU A 6 -0.94 4.66 1.92
C LEU A 6 -2.17 4.91 2.81
N ASN A 7 -2.28 4.18 3.92
CA ASN A 7 -3.34 4.37 4.90
C ASN A 7 -3.27 5.77 5.53
N PHE A 8 -2.07 6.20 5.92
CA PHE A 8 -1.83 7.54 6.47
C PHE A 8 -2.22 8.65 5.47
N GLN A 9 -1.84 8.52 4.19
CA GLN A 9 -2.19 9.50 3.15
C GLN A 9 -3.72 9.65 3.00
N LEU A 10 -4.47 8.54 3.07
CA LEU A 10 -5.92 8.57 3.05
C LEU A 10 -6.51 9.24 4.29
N TYR A 11 -6.15 8.78 5.49
CA TYR A 11 -6.82 9.23 6.71
C TYR A 11 -6.40 10.61 7.16
N SER A 12 -5.10 10.93 7.05
CA SER A 12 -4.53 12.19 7.52
C SER A 12 -4.52 13.27 6.46
N LYS A 13 -4.29 12.93 5.18
CA LYS A 13 -4.23 13.94 4.09
C LYS A 13 -5.44 13.95 3.18
N LYS A 14 -6.42 13.07 3.40
CA LYS A 14 -7.61 12.92 2.53
C LYS A 14 -7.20 12.74 1.07
N TRP A 15 -6.17 11.95 0.81
CA TRP A 15 -5.73 11.64 -0.53
C TRP A 15 -5.86 10.15 -0.78
N VAL A 16 -6.62 9.77 -1.81
CA VAL A 16 -6.85 8.39 -2.20
C VAL A 16 -5.92 8.01 -3.34
N PHE A 17 -5.15 6.95 -3.11
CA PHE A 17 -4.34 6.30 -4.13
C PHE A 17 -5.23 5.60 -5.17
N VAL A 18 -4.89 5.71 -6.45
CA VAL A 18 -5.64 5.09 -7.57
C VAL A 18 -4.76 4.10 -8.33
N THR A 19 -3.53 4.47 -8.71
CA THR A 19 -2.65 3.58 -9.47
C THR A 19 -1.16 3.86 -9.21
N ILE A 20 -0.34 2.82 -9.36
CA ILE A 20 1.13 2.92 -9.30
C ILE A 20 1.62 3.25 -10.71
N GLN A 21 2.35 4.35 -10.86
CA GLN A 21 2.97 4.72 -12.13
C GLN A 21 4.35 4.09 -12.28
N ASN A 22 5.12 4.08 -11.19
CA ASN A 22 6.44 3.48 -11.15
C ASN A 22 6.68 2.81 -9.78
N LEU A 23 7.43 1.71 -9.79
CA LEU A 23 7.83 0.98 -8.60
C LEU A 23 9.20 0.36 -8.82
N ALA A 24 10.16 0.76 -8.00
CA ALA A 24 11.51 0.21 -7.99
C ALA A 24 11.82 -0.34 -6.60
N VAL A 25 12.36 -1.55 -6.56
CA VAL A 25 12.87 -2.16 -5.33
C VAL A 25 14.34 -2.46 -5.55
N GLU A 26 15.17 -1.80 -4.77
CA GLU A 26 16.62 -1.97 -4.82
C GLU A 26 17.09 -2.59 -3.51
N LYS A 27 17.96 -3.60 -3.64
CA LYS A 27 18.64 -4.16 -2.48
C LYS A 27 19.97 -3.43 -2.29
N THR A 28 20.14 -2.78 -1.17
CA THR A 28 21.41 -2.18 -0.75
C THR A 28 22.21 -3.18 0.09
N ASP A 29 23.43 -2.81 0.47
CA ASP A 29 24.32 -3.70 1.26
C ASP A 29 23.73 -4.09 2.62
N SER A 30 22.86 -3.26 3.19
CA SER A 30 22.26 -3.46 4.51
C SER A 30 20.74 -3.55 4.54
N ASP A 31 20.04 -3.11 3.49
CA ASP A 31 18.57 -3.00 3.53
C ASP A 31 17.91 -3.08 2.14
N TYR A 32 16.59 -2.94 2.10
CA TYR A 32 15.80 -2.78 0.89
C TYR A 32 15.30 -1.34 0.78
N HIS A 33 15.55 -0.71 -0.37
CA HIS A 33 14.99 0.57 -0.73
C HIS A 33 13.79 0.35 -1.66
N LEU A 34 12.67 0.99 -1.36
CA LEU A 34 11.47 0.99 -2.19
C LEU A 34 11.19 2.43 -2.61
N GLU A 35 11.24 2.68 -3.92
CA GLU A 35 10.80 3.93 -4.52
C GLU A 35 9.49 3.67 -5.29
N ILE A 36 8.52 4.56 -5.11
CA ILE A 36 7.19 4.42 -5.71
C ILE A 36 6.64 5.77 -6.15
N GLU A 37 6.15 5.81 -7.38
CA GLU A 37 5.40 6.96 -7.92
C GLU A 37 3.92 6.58 -7.98
N LEU A 38 3.09 7.36 -7.29
CA LEU A 38 1.67 7.09 -7.09
C LEU A 38 0.84 8.16 -7.78
N PHE A 39 -0.20 7.72 -8.49
CA PHE A 39 -1.26 8.60 -8.96
C PHE A 39 -2.51 8.42 -8.11
N GLY A 40 -3.18 9.52 -7.82
CA GLY A 40 -4.37 9.54 -6.97
C GLY A 40 -4.97 10.93 -6.90
N GLN A 41 -5.95 11.10 -6.02
CA GLN A 41 -6.75 12.32 -5.95
C GLN A 41 -7.23 12.61 -4.53
N THR A 42 -7.75 13.82 -4.32
CA THR A 42 -8.41 14.14 -3.06
C THR A 42 -9.63 13.25 -2.86
N PHE A 43 -9.76 12.71 -1.66
CA PHE A 43 -10.90 11.91 -1.25
C PHE A 43 -12.12 12.82 -1.05
N HIS A 44 -13.14 12.57 -1.86
CA HIS A 44 -14.45 13.21 -1.80
C HIS A 44 -15.52 12.17 -1.47
N PRO A 45 -16.18 12.23 -0.29
CA PRO A 45 -17.19 11.26 0.13
C PRO A 45 -18.38 11.12 -0.83
N GLU A 46 -18.66 12.16 -1.61
CA GLU A 46 -19.80 12.19 -2.54
C GLU A 46 -19.60 11.30 -3.77
N ILE A 47 -18.35 11.06 -4.17
CA ILE A 47 -18.00 10.24 -5.35
C ILE A 47 -17.22 8.99 -4.97
N HIS A 48 -16.66 8.93 -3.76
CA HIS A 48 -15.93 7.78 -3.24
C HIS A 48 -16.74 7.09 -2.15
N ASN A 49 -17.26 5.90 -2.46
CA ASN A 49 -17.92 5.07 -1.47
C ASN A 49 -16.88 4.25 -0.69
N MET A 50 -16.62 4.64 0.56
CA MET A 50 -15.76 3.90 1.48
C MET A 50 -16.55 2.71 2.05
N LYS A 51 -16.15 1.49 1.69
CA LYS A 51 -16.84 0.28 2.13
C LYS A 51 -16.59 -0.01 3.60
N GLU A 52 -15.32 -0.03 4.00
CA GLU A 52 -14.89 -0.23 5.37
C GLU A 52 -13.64 0.60 5.63
N GLU A 53 -13.45 0.98 6.89
CA GLU A 53 -12.27 1.67 7.36
C GLU A 53 -11.14 0.67 7.61
N ILE A 54 -9.89 0.98 7.25
CA ILE A 54 -8.74 0.17 7.64
C ILE A 54 -8.10 0.80 8.87
N LYS A 55 -8.35 0.23 10.05
CA LYS A 55 -7.81 0.70 11.33
C LYS A 55 -6.30 0.48 11.40
N ALA A 56 -5.85 -0.71 10.99
CA ALA A 56 -4.44 -1.07 11.01
C ALA A 56 -4.10 -2.11 9.95
N ILE A 57 -2.85 -2.07 9.50
CA ILE A 57 -2.28 -3.11 8.64
C ILE A 57 -1.41 -3.99 9.50
N THR A 58 -1.78 -5.26 9.61
CA THR A 58 -1.06 -6.21 10.45
C THR A 58 -0.12 -7.06 9.60
N TYR A 59 1.13 -7.18 10.06
CA TYR A 59 2.14 -7.99 9.37
C TYR A 59 2.22 -9.43 9.87
N HIS A 60 1.34 -9.83 10.81
CA HIS A 60 1.35 -11.14 11.47
C HIS A 60 1.25 -12.34 10.51
N GLN A 61 0.72 -12.15 9.31
CA GLN A 61 0.60 -13.21 8.28
C GLN A 61 1.24 -12.82 6.95
N VAL A 62 2.08 -11.78 6.92
CA VAL A 62 2.69 -11.34 5.67
C VAL A 62 3.75 -12.34 5.24
N LYS A 63 3.52 -12.95 4.07
CA LYS A 63 4.43 -13.89 3.45
C LYS A 63 4.55 -13.59 1.97
N ILE A 64 5.72 -13.13 1.53
CA ILE A 64 6.02 -12.90 0.13
C ILE A 64 6.60 -14.19 -0.44
N GLU A 65 5.91 -14.77 -1.42
CA GLU A 65 6.29 -16.01 -2.09
C GLU A 65 6.58 -15.73 -3.57
N ARG A 66 7.64 -16.35 -4.08
CA ARG A 66 7.94 -16.33 -5.51
C ARG A 66 7.34 -17.58 -6.16
N ILE A 67 6.41 -17.37 -7.09
CA ILE A 67 5.76 -18.44 -7.86
C ILE A 67 6.17 -18.26 -9.33
N GLY A 68 7.22 -18.99 -9.74
CA GLY A 68 7.85 -18.83 -11.03
C GLY A 68 8.47 -17.43 -11.20
N ASN A 69 7.91 -16.64 -12.13
CA ASN A 69 8.34 -15.27 -12.41
C ASN A 69 7.48 -14.20 -11.71
N LEU A 70 6.54 -14.62 -10.86
CA LEU A 70 5.64 -13.73 -10.15
C LEU A 70 5.95 -13.73 -8.64
N TYR A 71 5.65 -12.60 -8.01
CA TYR A 71 5.61 -12.50 -6.56
C TYR A 71 4.16 -12.44 -6.09
N LYS A 72 3.85 -13.16 -5.03
CA LYS A 72 2.54 -13.18 -4.38
C LYS A 72 2.72 -12.90 -2.90
N THR A 73 1.81 -12.16 -2.30
CA THR A 73 1.78 -12.00 -0.83
C THR A 73 0.35 -12.06 -0.31
N LEU A 74 0.21 -12.46 0.95
CA LEU A 74 -1.05 -12.38 1.70
C LEU A 74 -0.90 -11.30 2.76
N ILE A 75 -1.89 -10.43 2.88
CA ILE A 75 -1.91 -9.32 3.82
C ILE A 75 -3.27 -9.31 4.51
N VAL A 76 -3.28 -9.12 5.83
CA VAL A 76 -4.50 -9.07 6.64
C VAL A 76 -4.66 -7.68 7.23
N PHE A 77 -5.80 -7.09 6.93
CA PHE A 77 -6.20 -5.78 7.44
C PHE A 77 -7.08 -5.95 8.68
N ASP A 78 -6.87 -5.08 9.66
CA ASP A 78 -7.82 -4.88 10.76
C ASP A 78 -8.76 -3.74 10.35
N VAL A 79 -10.06 -4.03 10.33
CA VAL A 79 -11.13 -3.17 9.82
C VAL A 79 -12.08 -2.75 10.94
#